data_AF-A0A0L8LEJ0-F1
#
_entry.id   AF-A0A0L8LEJ0-F1
#
_cell.length_a   1.000
_cell.length_b   1.000
_cell.length_c   1.000
_cell.angle_alpha   90.00
_cell.angle_beta   90.00
_cell.angle_gamma   90.00
#
_symmetry.space_group_name_H-M   'P 1'
#
loop_
_entity.id
_entity.type
_entity.pdbx_description
1 polymer ?
#
loop_
_entity_poly.entity_id
_entity_poly.type
_entity_poly.pdbx_seq_one_letter_code
_entity_poly.pdbx_strand_id
1 'polypeptide(L)'
;GTISCPDVASQLPAIPASAQAEVDRNLTQLQTQIAEANKRLVDTVGQGGPNFVQNAILGPLEDKRVAAINRIATSIGRTAEKPQGLDALAPCALN
;
A
#
# COMPACT_ATOMS: atom_id res chain seq x y z
N GLY A 1 3.71 -6.49 -17.80
CA GLY A 1 2.93 -5.52 -17.04
C GLY A 1 3.69 -5.11 -15.80
N THR A 2 3.27 -4.02 -15.19
CA THR A 2 3.83 -3.51 -13.92
C THR A 2 2.70 -3.22 -12.95
N ILE A 3 2.95 -3.43 -11.67
CA ILE A 3 1.97 -3.11 -10.63
C ILE A 3 2.11 -1.64 -10.27
N SER A 4 1.00 -0.93 -10.36
CA SER A 4 0.89 0.49 -10.00
C SER A 4 -0.17 0.66 -8.92
N CYS A 5 0.17 1.46 -7.91
CA CYS A 5 -0.71 1.72 -6.78
C CYS A 5 -0.90 3.23 -6.60
N PRO A 6 -2.05 3.66 -6.05
CA PRO A 6 -2.25 5.03 -5.66
C PRO A 6 -1.16 5.51 -4.69
N ASP A 7 -0.74 6.77 -4.86
CA ASP A 7 0.18 7.41 -3.95
C ASP A 7 -0.56 7.84 -2.67
N VAL A 8 -0.12 7.28 -1.55
CA VAL A 8 -0.69 7.59 -0.23
C VAL A 8 -0.11 8.88 0.31
N ALA A 9 1.18 9.16 0.08
CA ALA A 9 1.86 10.30 0.68
C ALA A 9 1.22 11.63 0.28
N SER A 10 0.85 11.79 -1.00
CA SER A 10 0.19 12.99 -1.52
C SER A 10 -1.25 13.19 -1.00
N GLN A 11 -1.85 12.19 -0.35
CA GLN A 11 -3.22 12.25 0.19
C GLN A 11 -3.25 12.46 1.71
N LEU A 12 -2.08 12.48 2.37
CA LEU A 12 -2.00 12.70 3.81
C LEU A 12 -2.18 14.18 4.16
N PRO A 13 -2.89 14.51 5.26
CA PRO A 13 -2.91 15.86 5.80
C PRO A 13 -1.55 16.20 6.45
N ALA A 14 -1.47 17.37 7.08
CA ALA A 14 -0.29 17.74 7.86
C ALA A 14 0.05 16.67 8.91
N ILE A 15 1.25 16.11 8.82
CA ILE A 15 1.72 15.06 9.73
C ILE A 15 2.35 15.72 10.97
N PRO A 16 1.87 15.38 12.19
CA PRO A 16 2.51 15.85 13.41
C PRO A 16 3.96 15.37 13.50
N ALA A 17 4.87 16.22 14.00
CA ALA A 17 6.30 15.87 14.13
C ALA A 17 6.52 14.58 14.96
N SER A 18 5.65 14.32 15.94
CA SER A 18 5.68 13.10 16.76
C SER A 18 5.35 11.82 15.98
N ALA A 19 4.62 11.92 14.87
CA ALA A 19 4.19 10.79 14.03
C ALA A 19 5.08 10.59 12.80
N GLN A 20 5.90 11.58 12.43
CA GLN A 20 6.68 11.59 11.17
C GLN A 20 7.45 10.30 10.94
N ALA A 21 8.25 9.86 11.92
CA ALA A 21 9.09 8.66 11.79
C ALA A 21 8.28 7.36 11.61
N GLU A 22 7.09 7.27 12.21
CA GLU A 22 6.20 6.11 12.02
C GLU A 22 5.53 6.15 10.64
N VAL A 23 5.08 7.33 10.21
CA VAL A 23 4.46 7.52 8.89
C VAL A 23 5.48 7.18 7.79
N ASP A 24 6.70 7.71 7.87
CA ASP A 24 7.76 7.47 6.87
C ASP A 24 8.12 5.99 6.75
N ARG A 25 8.15 5.26 7.88
CA ARG A 25 8.37 3.80 7.88
C ARG A 25 7.26 3.06 7.15
N ASN A 26 6.01 3.43 7.37
CA ASN A 26 4.88 2.78 6.70
C ASN A 26 4.82 3.17 5.20
N LEU A 27 5.15 4.41 4.83
CA LEU A 27 5.27 4.83 3.43
C LEU A 27 6.37 4.04 2.71
N THR A 28 7.52 3.82 3.36
CA THR A 28 8.58 2.96 2.85
C THR A 28 8.09 1.51 2.70
N GLN A 29 7.36 1.00 3.69
CA GLN A 29 6.78 -0.35 3.63
C GLN A 29 5.82 -0.51 2.45
N LEU A 30 4.99 0.49 2.14
CA LEU A 30 4.12 0.47 0.96
C LEU A 30 4.93 0.30 -0.33
N GLN A 31 6.07 0.99 -0.46
CA GLN A 31 6.95 0.86 -1.62
C GLN A 31 7.61 -0.53 -1.70
N THR A 32 8.03 -1.08 -0.55
CA THR A 32 8.56 -2.45 -0.49
C THR A 32 7.52 -3.47 -0.97
N GLN A 33 6.26 -3.34 -0.54
CA GLN A 33 5.19 -4.23 -0.95
C GLN A 33 4.96 -4.19 -2.48
N ILE A 34 5.06 -3.00 -3.09
CA ILE A 34 4.96 -2.84 -4.56
C ILE A 34 6.13 -3.53 -5.26
N ALA A 35 7.35 -3.37 -4.75
CA ALA A 35 8.53 -4.02 -5.32
C ALA A 35 8.44 -5.55 -5.23
N GLU A 36 7.99 -6.09 -4.09
CA GLU A 36 7.74 -7.52 -3.90
C GLU A 36 6.69 -8.06 -4.89
N ALA A 37 5.60 -7.32 -5.07
CA ALA A 37 4.54 -7.71 -5.97
C ALA A 37 4.99 -7.68 -7.44
N ASN A 38 5.75 -6.66 -7.85
CA ASN A 38 6.36 -6.58 -9.17
C ASN A 38 7.35 -7.72 -9.41
N LYS A 39 8.19 -8.04 -8.42
CA LYS A 39 9.10 -9.18 -8.50
C LYS A 39 8.32 -10.49 -8.72
N ARG A 40 7.27 -10.70 -7.92
CA ARG A 40 6.43 -11.90 -8.04
C ARG A 40 5.74 -11.98 -9.39
N LEU A 41 5.27 -10.86 -9.94
CA LEU A 41 4.67 -10.82 -11.27
C LEU A 41 5.64 -11.34 -12.34
N VAL A 42 6.90 -10.93 -12.29
CA VAL A 42 7.94 -11.39 -13.22
C VAL A 42 8.29 -12.87 -12.98
N ASP A 43 8.47 -13.28 -11.72
CA ASP A 43 8.90 -14.64 -11.36
C ASP A 43 7.82 -15.71 -11.66
N THR A 44 6.56 -15.30 -11.85
CA THR A 44 5.41 -16.20 -12.07
C THR A 44 4.84 -16.14 -13.48
N VAL A 45 5.53 -15.50 -14.42
CA VAL A 45 5.10 -15.45 -15.83
C VAL A 45 4.89 -16.87 -16.37
N GLY A 46 3.71 -17.10 -16.96
CA GLY A 46 3.32 -18.41 -17.50
C GLY A 46 2.82 -19.42 -16.45
N GLN A 47 2.76 -19.04 -15.17
CA GLN A 47 2.18 -19.86 -14.11
C GLN A 47 0.74 -19.44 -13.81
N GLY A 48 -0.11 -20.43 -13.53
CA GLY A 48 -1.50 -20.20 -13.10
C GLY A 48 -2.49 -19.92 -14.22
N GLY A 49 -3.77 -19.79 -13.85
CA GLY A 49 -4.88 -19.50 -14.76
C GLY A 49 -5.17 -18.00 -14.91
N PRO A 50 -6.25 -17.63 -15.64
CA PRO A 50 -6.59 -16.24 -15.97
C PRO A 50 -6.65 -15.26 -14.78
N ASN A 51 -6.98 -15.75 -13.58
CA ASN A 51 -7.14 -14.96 -12.37
C ASN A 51 -5.92 -15.00 -11.43
N PHE A 52 -4.80 -15.59 -11.86
CA PHE A 52 -3.65 -15.78 -10.98
C PHE A 52 -3.11 -14.46 -10.44
N VAL A 53 -2.89 -13.46 -11.29
CA VAL A 53 -2.36 -12.15 -10.86
C VAL A 53 -3.29 -11.50 -9.83
N GLN A 54 -4.60 -11.55 -10.05
CA GLN A 54 -5.57 -11.02 -9.11
C GLN A 54 -5.51 -11.72 -7.76
N ASN A 55 -5.59 -13.06 -7.74
CA ASN A 55 -5.74 -13.84 -6.52
C ASN A 55 -4.43 -13.99 -5.74
N ALA A 56 -3.32 -14.11 -6.46
CA ALA A 56 -2.03 -14.41 -5.86
C ALA A 56 -1.22 -13.13 -5.59
N ILE A 57 -1.42 -12.06 -6.35
CA ILE A 57 -0.57 -10.86 -6.28
C ILE A 57 -1.34 -9.63 -5.84
N LEU A 58 -2.38 -9.21 -6.59
CA LEU A 58 -3.10 -7.96 -6.31
C LEU A 58 -3.92 -8.02 -5.02
N GLY A 59 -4.66 -9.11 -4.78
CA GLY A 59 -5.43 -9.28 -3.54
C GLY A 59 -4.56 -9.24 -2.29
N PRO A 60 -3.51 -10.09 -2.18
CA PRO A 60 -2.60 -10.03 -1.03
C PRO A 60 -1.84 -8.71 -0.89
N LEU A 61 -1.58 -8.00 -2.00
CA LEU A 61 -0.99 -6.67 -1.97
C LEU A 61 -1.96 -5.64 -1.39
N GLU A 62 -3.23 -5.69 -1.79
CA GLU A 62 -4.28 -4.82 -1.26
C GLU A 62 -4.40 -4.98 0.27
N ASP A 63 -4.52 -6.20 0.78
CA ASP A 63 -4.60 -6.47 2.23
C ASP A 63 -3.39 -5.91 3.00
N LYS A 64 -2.18 -6.13 2.46
CA LYS A 64 -0.94 -5.61 3.03
C LYS A 64 -0.92 -4.06 3.05
N ARG A 65 -1.46 -3.43 2.01
CA ARG A 65 -1.54 -1.97 1.90
C ARG A 65 -2.59 -1.38 2.83
N VAL A 66 -3.78 -1.99 2.92
CA VAL A 66 -4.82 -1.60 3.90
C VAL A 66 -4.23 -1.59 5.31
N ALA A 67 -3.48 -2.63 5.68
CA ALA A 67 -2.87 -2.70 7.00
C ALA A 67 -1.84 -1.57 7.24
N ALA A 68 -1.01 -1.23 6.27
CA ALA A 68 -0.02 -0.15 6.38
C ALA A 68 -0.68 1.24 6.40
N ILE A 69 -1.67 1.47 5.54
CA ILE A 69 -2.45 2.72 5.50
C ILE A 69 -3.18 2.95 6.83
N ASN A 70 -3.78 1.91 7.41
CA ASN A 70 -4.43 2.01 8.72
C ASN A 70 -3.45 2.36 9.84
N ARG A 71 -2.21 1.87 9.78
CA ARG A 71 -1.16 2.26 10.74
C ARG A 71 -0.77 3.73 10.57
N ILE A 72 -0.67 4.24 9.34
CA ILE A 72 -0.42 5.66 9.06
C ILE A 72 -1.54 6.52 9.68
N ALA A 73 -2.80 6.22 9.35
CA ALA A 73 -3.96 6.94 9.86
C ALA A 73 -3.98 6.93 11.40
N THR A 74 -3.70 5.77 12.00
CA THR A 74 -3.66 5.62 13.46
C THR A 74 -2.51 6.41 14.09
N SER A 75 -1.32 6.43 13.48
CA SER A 75 -0.17 7.19 13.98
C SER A 75 -0.46 8.69 14.04
N ILE A 76 -1.05 9.24 12.97
CA ILE A 76 -1.52 10.64 12.92
C ILE A 76 -2.63 10.89 13.95
N GLY A 77 -3.61 9.97 14.03
CA GLY A 77 -4.78 10.07 14.90
C GLY A 77 -4.49 10.03 16.41
N ARG A 78 -3.25 9.73 16.83
CA ARG A 78 -2.87 9.77 18.25
C ARG A 78 -2.67 11.18 18.78
N THR A 79 -2.33 12.13 17.91
CA THR A 79 -2.00 13.51 18.32
C THR A 79 -2.71 14.57 17.49
N ALA A 80 -3.38 14.19 16.40
CA ALA A 80 -4.20 15.04 15.55
C ALA A 80 -5.50 14.33 15.14
N GLU A 81 -6.33 15.00 14.35
CA GLU A 81 -7.52 14.37 13.77
C GLU A 81 -7.12 13.20 12.86
N LYS A 82 -7.76 12.04 13.07
CA LYS A 82 -7.46 10.84 12.30
C LYS A 82 -7.91 11.02 10.84
N PRO A 83 -7.02 10.86 9.85
CA PRO A 83 -7.40 10.89 8.44
C PRO A 83 -8.42 9.78 8.12
N GLN A 84 -9.42 10.09 7.32
CA GLN A 84 -10.45 9.14 6.88
C GLN A 84 -10.35 8.87 5.39
N GLY A 85 -10.92 7.75 4.93
CA GLY A 85 -11.02 7.41 3.51
C GLY A 85 -9.72 6.94 2.84
N LEU A 86 -8.60 6.85 3.58
CA LEU A 86 -7.32 6.44 3.00
C LEU A 86 -7.31 4.98 2.50
N ASP A 87 -8.18 4.10 3.02
CA ASP A 87 -8.28 2.71 2.59
C ASP A 87 -8.62 2.57 1.10
N ALA A 88 -9.29 3.58 0.51
CA ALA A 88 -9.58 3.63 -0.93
C ALA A 88 -8.29 3.71 -1.80
N LEU A 89 -7.13 3.99 -1.20
CA LEU A 89 -5.83 4.05 -1.85
C LEU A 89 -5.09 2.70 -1.79
N ALA A 90 -5.63 1.71 -1.10
CA ALA A 90 -5.02 0.39 -0.97
C ALA A 90 -5.01 -0.42 -2.28
N PRO A 91 -6.09 -0.46 -3.08
CA PRO A 91 -6.11 -1.27 -4.30
C PRO A 91 -5.04 -0.84 -5.30
N CYS A 92 -4.38 -1.82 -5.90
CA CYS A 92 -3.41 -1.62 -6.97
C CYS A 92 -3.89 -2.26 -8.26
N ALA A 93 -3.37 -1.79 -9.39
CA ALA A 93 -3.70 -2.30 -10.71
C ALA A 93 -2.46 -2.83 -11.42
N LEU A 94 -2.69 -3.77 -12.34
CA LEU A 94 -1.71 -4.18 -13.34
C LEU A 94 -1.85 -3.26 -14.57
N ASN A 95 -0.74 -2.62 -14.95
CA ASN A 95 -0.59 -1.83 -16.17
C ASN A 95 0.17 -2.59 -17.26
#